data_AF-A0A820TNG4-F1
#
_entry.id   AF-A0A820TNG4-F1
#
_cell.length_a   1.000
_cell.length_b   1.000
_cell.length_c   1.000
_cell.angle_alpha   90.00
_cell.angle_beta   90.00
_cell.angle_gamma   90.00
#
_symmetry.space_group_name_H-M   'P 1'
#
loop_
_entity.id
_entity.type
_entity.pdbx_description
1 polymer ?
#
loop_
_entity_poly.entity_id
_entity_poly.type
_entity_poly.pdbx_seq_one_letter_code
_entity_poly.pdbx_strand_id
1 'polypeptide(L)'
;MGTVFNTLPIAETDNLSNISPNRADWLTSHADATGLAVVEVERLWNRFKQLTGSKDQTRLHPDNTAVPNELSNDVFVKNLLKHFPRSKSDSNSIPFGYFIIVMQWLDGATIPQKLAAVYHYLNNGEPIGSDMISKLLKHVYSEAKDDEIRALSQQFMQQLGVNGQNKLNMQQFVDAVQRSIPPNELEEILKFDIIPTHLLDEASTLPSLPSSSTNIRNVNDYGTNDRVSDEQLRQIANQVSRKNWTRLALTLGFLEYDIEAYKIRNNNDPSATMLELLHMWREQEGSLATKNRLKLYLEDSEFHELVPLLN
;
A
#
# COMPACT_ATOMS: atom_id res chain seq x y z
N MET A 1 -0.03 18.14 -2.43
CA MET A 1 -1.01 17.03 -2.52
C MET A 1 -0.23 15.74 -2.65
N GLY A 2 -0.03 15.01 -1.54
CA GLY A 2 0.56 13.67 -1.59
C GLY A 2 -0.53 12.66 -1.96
N THR A 3 -0.29 11.80 -2.96
CA THR A 3 -1.11 10.61 -3.15
C THR A 3 -0.75 9.60 -2.06
N VAL A 4 -1.64 8.64 -1.78
CA VAL A 4 -1.42 7.59 -0.77
C VAL A 4 -0.19 6.73 -1.08
N PHE A 5 0.25 6.73 -2.34
CA PHE A 5 1.45 6.05 -2.79
C PHE A 5 2.69 6.96 -2.85
N ASN A 6 2.55 8.27 -2.65
CA ASN A 6 3.69 9.18 -2.56
C ASN A 6 4.42 9.09 -1.21
N THR A 7 3.85 8.40 -0.23
CA THR A 7 4.47 8.08 1.07
C THR A 7 5.16 6.71 1.07
N LEU A 8 5.02 5.92 -0.01
CA LEU A 8 5.84 4.72 -0.21
C LEU A 8 7.28 5.13 -0.49
N PRO A 9 8.30 4.35 -0.07
CA PRO A 9 9.71 4.71 -0.29
C PRO A 9 10.04 4.80 -1.79
N ILE A 10 10.03 6.02 -2.35
CA ILE A 10 10.27 6.31 -3.78
C ILE A 10 11.78 6.39 -4.11
N ALA A 11 12.65 6.49 -3.12
CA ALA A 11 14.10 6.63 -3.36
C ALA A 11 14.73 5.32 -3.86
N GLU A 12 14.30 4.17 -3.35
CA GLU A 12 14.84 2.84 -3.74
C GLU A 12 14.21 2.29 -5.02
N THR A 13 13.03 2.75 -5.37
CA THR A 13 12.34 2.37 -6.61
C THR A 13 13.02 2.90 -7.86
N ASP A 14 13.76 4.00 -7.78
CA ASP A 14 14.62 4.43 -8.89
C ASP A 14 15.79 3.46 -9.08
N ASN A 15 16.30 2.83 -8.01
CA ASN A 15 17.30 1.77 -8.12
C ASN A 15 16.68 0.48 -8.67
N LEU A 16 15.47 0.08 -8.23
CA LEU A 16 14.75 -1.10 -8.73
C LEU A 16 14.32 -0.95 -10.20
N SER A 17 13.85 0.23 -10.60
CA SER A 17 13.44 0.51 -11.98
C SER A 17 14.61 0.53 -12.97
N ASN A 18 15.86 0.61 -12.49
CA ASN A 18 17.07 0.51 -13.29
C ASN A 18 17.63 -0.92 -13.42
N ILE A 19 17.06 -1.91 -12.72
CA ILE A 19 17.52 -3.30 -12.82
C ILE A 19 16.88 -3.97 -14.05
N SER A 20 17.71 -4.25 -15.06
CA SER A 20 17.24 -4.87 -16.31
C SER A 20 16.69 -6.28 -16.09
N PRO A 21 15.51 -6.64 -16.65
CA PRO A 21 14.93 -7.98 -16.58
C PRO A 21 15.81 -9.10 -17.15
N ASN A 22 16.83 -8.75 -17.93
CA ASN A 22 17.76 -9.69 -18.54
C ASN A 22 18.91 -10.11 -17.60
N ARG A 23 19.00 -9.53 -16.41
CA ARG A 23 20.01 -9.93 -15.42
C ARG A 23 19.63 -11.25 -14.76
N ALA A 24 20.62 -12.13 -14.57
CA ALA A 24 20.41 -13.44 -13.95
C ALA A 24 19.92 -13.34 -12.49
N ASP A 25 20.30 -12.27 -11.78
CA ASP A 25 19.91 -11.99 -10.40
C ASP A 25 18.67 -11.10 -10.28
N TRP A 26 17.98 -10.79 -11.39
CA TRP A 26 16.92 -9.79 -11.43
C TRP A 26 15.76 -10.07 -10.46
N LEU A 27 15.26 -11.31 -10.44
CA LEU A 27 14.17 -11.72 -9.53
C LEU A 27 14.62 -11.67 -8.08
N THR A 28 15.83 -12.18 -7.77
CA THR A 28 16.39 -12.17 -6.42
C THR A 28 16.66 -10.75 -5.92
N SER A 29 17.16 -9.84 -6.77
CA SER A 29 17.37 -8.44 -6.38
C SER A 29 16.05 -7.72 -6.06
N HIS A 30 14.98 -8.00 -6.80
CA HIS A 30 13.66 -7.45 -6.47
C HIS A 30 13.07 -8.08 -5.22
N ALA A 31 13.27 -9.38 -5.01
CA ALA A 31 12.86 -10.08 -3.79
C ALA A 31 13.55 -9.49 -2.56
N ASP A 32 14.88 -9.32 -2.63
CA ASP A 32 15.68 -8.75 -1.54
C ASP A 32 15.25 -7.30 -1.22
N ALA A 33 15.05 -6.47 -2.24
CA ALA A 33 14.68 -5.08 -2.06
C ALA A 33 13.24 -4.89 -1.55
N THR A 34 12.33 -5.81 -1.88
CA THR A 34 10.91 -5.69 -1.48
C THR A 34 10.59 -6.56 -0.26
N GLY A 35 11.44 -7.51 0.11
CA GLY A 35 11.13 -8.51 1.13
C GLY A 35 10.06 -9.53 0.70
N LEU A 36 9.69 -9.54 -0.59
CA LEU A 36 8.83 -10.58 -1.16
C LEU A 36 9.64 -11.85 -1.43
N ALA A 37 8.99 -13.01 -1.38
CA ALA A 37 9.59 -14.24 -1.85
C ALA A 37 9.83 -14.18 -3.37
N VAL A 38 10.87 -14.86 -3.86
CA VAL A 38 11.20 -14.90 -5.31
C VAL A 38 9.99 -15.36 -6.14
N VAL A 39 9.22 -16.31 -5.65
CA VAL A 39 8.00 -16.82 -6.30
C VAL A 39 6.88 -15.76 -6.38
N GLU A 40 6.79 -14.86 -5.41
CA GLU A 40 5.85 -13.75 -5.41
C GLU A 40 6.25 -12.71 -6.44
N VAL A 41 7.53 -12.35 -6.47
CA VAL A 41 8.10 -11.44 -7.48
C VAL A 41 7.90 -12.00 -8.89
N GLU A 42 8.17 -13.28 -9.10
CA GLU A 42 7.98 -13.94 -10.40
C GLU A 42 6.51 -13.91 -10.85
N ARG A 43 5.58 -14.19 -9.92
CA ARG A 43 4.15 -14.11 -10.21
C ARG A 43 3.72 -12.69 -10.57
N LEU A 44 4.15 -11.70 -9.80
CA LEU A 44 3.88 -10.29 -10.07
C LEU A 44 4.48 -9.86 -11.42
N TRP A 45 5.66 -10.34 -11.78
CA TRP A 45 6.27 -10.09 -13.08
C TRP A 45 5.44 -10.69 -14.23
N ASN A 46 4.97 -11.92 -14.07
CA ASN A 46 4.11 -12.55 -15.05
C ASN A 46 2.79 -11.78 -15.22
N ARG A 47 2.21 -11.28 -14.13
CA ARG A 47 1.01 -10.44 -14.20
C ARG A 47 1.30 -9.07 -14.82
N PHE A 48 2.44 -8.47 -14.50
CA PHE A 48 2.88 -7.21 -15.10
C PHE A 48 3.02 -7.34 -16.63
N LYS A 49 3.69 -8.38 -17.12
CA LYS A 49 3.79 -8.68 -18.57
C LYS A 49 2.42 -8.86 -19.24
N GLN A 50 1.47 -9.50 -18.55
CA GLN A 50 0.10 -9.62 -19.07
C GLN A 50 -0.57 -8.26 -19.21
N LEU A 51 -0.34 -7.33 -18.28
CA LEU A 51 -0.93 -6.00 -18.28
C LEU A 51 -0.26 -5.04 -19.26
N THR A 52 1.03 -5.20 -19.55
CA THR A 52 1.77 -4.35 -20.50
C THR A 52 1.56 -4.76 -21.97
N GLY A 53 1.12 -5.99 -22.22
CA GLY A 53 0.91 -6.51 -23.57
C GLY A 53 2.23 -6.76 -24.32
N SER A 54 2.20 -6.69 -25.65
CA SER A 54 3.28 -7.19 -26.51
C SER A 54 4.34 -6.16 -26.91
N LYS A 55 4.15 -4.85 -26.66
CA LYS A 55 4.99 -3.78 -27.23
C LYS A 55 6.12 -3.31 -26.31
N ASP A 56 5.88 -3.24 -25.01
CA ASP A 56 6.90 -2.90 -24.01
C ASP A 56 6.62 -3.69 -22.73
N GLN A 57 7.33 -4.78 -22.52
CA GLN A 57 7.14 -5.61 -21.32
C GLN A 57 7.77 -5.02 -20.06
N THR A 58 8.49 -3.91 -20.17
CA THR A 58 9.26 -3.33 -19.06
C THR A 58 8.54 -2.17 -18.37
N ARG A 59 7.54 -1.59 -19.03
CA ARG A 59 6.79 -0.43 -18.54
C ARG A 59 5.30 -0.59 -18.75
N LEU A 60 4.53 -0.29 -17.72
CA LEU A 60 3.08 -0.26 -17.76
C LEU A 60 2.59 1.16 -18.05
N HIS A 61 1.90 1.30 -19.18
CA HIS A 61 1.25 2.55 -19.58
C HIS A 61 -0.24 2.45 -19.29
N PRO A 62 -0.82 3.30 -18.42
CA PRO A 62 -2.24 3.24 -18.06
C PRO A 62 -3.17 3.27 -19.27
N ASP A 63 -2.83 4.09 -20.26
CA ASP A 63 -3.63 4.32 -21.46
C ASP A 63 -3.56 3.16 -22.47
N ASN A 64 -2.61 2.24 -22.29
CA ASN A 64 -2.34 1.13 -23.22
C ASN A 64 -2.17 -0.20 -22.47
N THR A 65 -2.94 -0.37 -21.40
CA THR A 65 -2.96 -1.62 -20.64
C THR A 65 -3.76 -2.68 -21.39
N ALA A 66 -3.26 -3.92 -21.42
CA ALA A 66 -3.95 -5.06 -22.02
C ALA A 66 -5.04 -5.64 -21.09
N VAL A 67 -5.77 -4.76 -20.40
CA VAL A 67 -6.98 -5.14 -19.65
C VAL A 67 -8.13 -5.37 -20.63
N PRO A 68 -9.11 -6.23 -20.28
CA PRO A 68 -10.35 -6.36 -21.04
C PRO A 68 -10.99 -4.98 -21.31
N ASN A 69 -11.61 -4.81 -22.48
CA ASN A 69 -12.21 -3.55 -22.94
C ASN A 69 -13.20 -2.92 -21.94
N GLU A 70 -13.82 -3.76 -21.10
CA GLU A 70 -14.74 -3.36 -20.03
C GLU A 70 -14.01 -2.57 -18.93
N LEU A 71 -12.82 -3.03 -18.52
CA LEU A 71 -12.00 -2.39 -17.48
C LEU A 71 -11.15 -1.25 -18.04
N SER A 72 -10.74 -1.34 -19.30
CA SER A 72 -9.91 -0.30 -19.95
C SER A 72 -10.65 1.03 -20.13
N ASN A 73 -11.99 1.03 -20.09
CA ASN A 73 -12.81 2.23 -20.18
C ASN A 73 -13.37 2.68 -18.82
N ASP A 74 -13.20 1.88 -17.78
CA ASP A 74 -13.70 2.19 -16.46
C ASP A 74 -12.96 3.41 -15.85
N VAL A 75 -13.73 4.41 -15.45
CA VAL A 75 -13.20 5.68 -14.92
C VAL A 75 -12.47 5.48 -13.59
N PHE A 76 -12.94 4.54 -12.76
CA PHE A 76 -12.32 4.22 -11.48
C PHE A 76 -11.03 3.45 -11.65
N VAL A 77 -10.96 2.49 -12.59
CA VAL A 77 -9.72 1.79 -12.93
C VAL A 77 -8.67 2.77 -13.45
N LYS A 78 -9.06 3.69 -14.34
CA LYS A 78 -8.15 4.75 -14.83
C LYS A 78 -7.69 5.65 -13.70
N ASN A 79 -8.59 6.05 -12.80
CA ASN A 79 -8.23 6.90 -11.66
C ASN A 79 -7.30 6.17 -10.69
N LEU A 80 -7.55 4.89 -10.37
CA LEU A 80 -6.65 4.07 -9.57
C LEU A 80 -5.24 4.06 -10.18
N LEU A 81 -5.12 3.75 -11.47
CA LEU A 81 -3.84 3.70 -12.16
C LEU A 81 -3.14 5.07 -12.17
N LYS A 82 -3.85 6.20 -12.26
CA LYS A 82 -3.25 7.54 -12.16
C LYS A 82 -2.49 7.76 -10.85
N HIS A 83 -2.94 7.13 -9.76
CA HIS A 83 -2.31 7.29 -8.45
C HIS A 83 -1.05 6.44 -8.29
N PHE A 84 -0.80 5.46 -9.16
CA PHE A 84 0.45 4.68 -9.11
C PHE A 84 1.67 5.60 -9.30
N PRO A 85 2.77 5.35 -8.56
CA PRO A 85 4.01 6.08 -8.75
C PRO A 85 4.53 5.97 -10.19
N ARG A 86 5.10 7.08 -10.68
CA ARG A 86 5.53 7.24 -12.07
C ARG A 86 7.02 7.31 -12.19
N SER A 87 7.54 6.83 -13.32
CA SER A 87 8.96 6.99 -13.64
C SER A 87 9.30 8.47 -13.76
N LYS A 88 10.41 8.90 -13.15
CA LYS A 88 10.91 10.28 -13.28
C LYS A 88 11.28 10.62 -14.73
N SER A 89 11.75 9.63 -15.50
CA SER A 89 12.13 9.79 -16.90
C SER A 89 10.94 9.70 -17.87
N ASP A 90 9.84 9.10 -17.45
CA ASP A 90 8.62 8.95 -18.25
C ASP A 90 7.39 8.96 -17.34
N SER A 91 6.79 10.14 -17.22
CA SER A 91 5.67 10.42 -16.33
C SER A 91 4.40 9.63 -16.67
N ASN A 92 4.30 9.04 -17.86
CA ASN A 92 3.16 8.22 -18.25
C ASN A 92 3.42 6.71 -18.13
N SER A 93 4.53 6.31 -17.50
CA SER A 93 4.88 4.91 -17.30
C SER A 93 5.00 4.53 -15.82
N ILE A 94 4.63 3.29 -15.52
CA ILE A 94 4.81 2.63 -14.24
C ILE A 94 5.82 1.49 -14.49
N PRO A 95 7.09 1.63 -14.06
CA PRO A 95 8.07 0.55 -14.06
C PRO A 95 7.66 -0.57 -13.11
N PHE A 96 8.20 -1.77 -13.35
CA PHE A 96 7.90 -2.94 -12.54
C PHE A 96 8.19 -2.76 -11.04
N GLY A 97 9.28 -2.08 -10.67
CA GLY A 97 9.59 -1.78 -9.28
C GLY A 97 8.46 -1.04 -8.56
N TYR A 98 7.89 0.00 -9.18
CA TYR A 98 6.73 0.72 -8.62
C TYR A 98 5.48 -0.17 -8.54
N PHE A 99 5.27 -1.01 -9.56
CA PHE A 99 4.17 -1.97 -9.54
C PHE A 99 4.28 -2.94 -8.36
N ILE A 100 5.44 -3.54 -8.11
CA ILE A 100 5.63 -4.49 -7.01
C ILE A 100 5.31 -3.84 -5.67
N ILE A 101 5.83 -2.63 -5.41
CA ILE A 101 5.61 -1.98 -4.12
C ILE A 101 4.12 -1.70 -3.90
N VAL A 102 3.38 -1.29 -4.93
CA VAL A 102 1.94 -1.10 -4.79
C VAL A 102 1.23 -2.43 -4.51
N MET A 103 1.60 -3.51 -5.19
CA MET A 103 1.01 -4.84 -4.93
C MET A 103 1.33 -5.35 -3.53
N GLN A 104 2.56 -5.13 -3.06
CA GLN A 104 2.97 -5.44 -1.70
C GLN A 104 2.18 -4.63 -0.66
N TRP A 105 1.99 -3.34 -0.91
CA TRP A 105 1.17 -2.51 -0.04
C TRP A 105 -0.27 -3.01 -0.01
N LEU A 106 -0.85 -3.42 -1.14
CA LEU A 106 -2.19 -4.00 -1.19
C LEU A 106 -2.30 -5.32 -0.40
N ASP A 107 -1.24 -6.13 -0.38
CA ASP A 107 -1.15 -7.40 0.37
C ASP A 107 -1.12 -7.13 1.88
N GLY A 108 -0.28 -6.20 2.33
CA GLY A 108 -0.05 -5.92 3.76
C GLY A 108 -0.93 -4.84 4.40
N ALA A 109 -1.58 -3.97 3.62
CA ALA A 109 -2.33 -2.84 4.17
C ALA A 109 -3.56 -3.29 4.95
N THR A 110 -3.78 -2.63 6.09
CA THR A 110 -4.97 -2.82 6.92
C THR A 110 -6.24 -2.31 6.22
N ILE A 111 -7.40 -2.78 6.65
CA ILE A 111 -8.71 -2.31 6.12
C ILE A 111 -8.84 -0.77 6.16
N PRO A 112 -8.56 -0.07 7.28
CA PRO A 112 -8.61 1.39 7.31
C PRO A 112 -7.71 2.07 6.27
N GLN A 113 -6.48 1.56 6.07
CA GLN A 113 -5.55 2.10 5.07
C GLN A 113 -6.06 1.89 3.65
N LYS A 114 -6.60 0.70 3.35
CA LYS A 114 -7.23 0.41 2.04
C LYS A 114 -8.43 1.33 1.79
N LEU A 115 -9.26 1.57 2.80
CA LEU A 115 -10.40 2.49 2.69
C LEU A 115 -9.97 3.95 2.52
N ALA A 116 -8.93 4.39 3.22
CA ALA A 116 -8.34 5.70 3.01
C ALA A 116 -7.81 5.84 1.57
N ALA A 117 -7.16 4.81 1.04
CA ALA A 117 -6.73 4.79 -0.36
C ALA A 117 -7.89 4.88 -1.34
N VAL A 118 -8.96 4.10 -1.12
CA VAL A 118 -10.21 4.19 -1.90
C VAL A 118 -10.77 5.61 -1.89
N TYR A 119 -10.86 6.24 -0.72
CA TYR A 119 -11.30 7.64 -0.61
C TYR A 119 -10.47 8.59 -1.50
N HIS A 120 -9.15 8.44 -1.49
CA HIS A 120 -8.27 9.21 -2.35
C HIS A 120 -8.51 8.94 -3.85
N TYR A 121 -8.80 7.70 -4.25
CA TYR A 121 -9.06 7.36 -5.65
C TYR A 121 -10.41 7.87 -6.14
N LEU A 122 -11.40 7.93 -5.25
CA LEU A 122 -12.73 8.41 -5.59
C LEU A 122 -12.72 9.89 -5.95
N ASN A 123 -12.01 10.73 -5.20
CA ASN A 123 -12.07 12.19 -5.39
C ASN A 123 -10.72 12.91 -5.27
N ASN A 124 -9.61 12.26 -5.63
CA ASN A 124 -8.25 12.80 -5.52
C ASN A 124 -7.87 13.29 -4.12
N GLY A 125 -8.48 12.71 -3.07
CA GLY A 125 -8.29 13.12 -1.67
C GLY A 125 -9.14 14.30 -1.23
N GLU A 126 -9.88 14.95 -2.14
CA GLU A 126 -10.79 16.03 -1.79
C GLU A 126 -12.06 15.49 -1.11
N PRO A 127 -12.66 16.25 -0.17
CA PRO A 127 -13.91 15.86 0.49
C PRO A 127 -15.01 15.41 -0.49
N ILE A 128 -15.55 14.22 -0.25
CA ILE A 128 -16.54 13.58 -1.12
C ILE A 128 -17.88 14.28 -0.93
N GLY A 129 -18.35 14.95 -1.98
CA GLY A 129 -19.66 15.59 -2.03
C GLY A 129 -20.73 14.74 -2.73
N SER A 130 -21.97 15.25 -2.71
CA SER A 130 -23.11 14.64 -3.40
C SER A 130 -22.88 14.44 -4.91
N ASP A 131 -22.07 15.28 -5.54
CA ASP A 131 -21.70 15.17 -6.95
C ASP A 131 -20.87 13.92 -7.25
N MET A 132 -19.92 13.59 -6.36
CA MET A 132 -19.10 12.38 -6.50
C MET A 132 -19.91 11.12 -6.20
N ILE A 133 -20.75 11.15 -5.16
CA ILE A 133 -21.70 10.06 -4.87
C ILE A 133 -22.66 9.84 -6.04
N SER A 134 -23.16 10.92 -6.67
CA SER A 134 -24.01 10.81 -7.86
C SER A 134 -23.29 10.11 -9.02
N LYS A 135 -22.00 10.44 -9.24
CA LYS A 135 -21.17 9.77 -10.27
C LYS A 135 -20.98 8.29 -9.97
N LEU A 136 -20.72 7.93 -8.71
CA LEU A 136 -20.62 6.55 -8.26
C LEU A 136 -21.92 5.78 -8.48
N LEU A 137 -23.05 6.34 -8.04
CA LEU A 137 -24.35 5.69 -8.17
C LEU A 137 -24.77 5.53 -9.63
N LYS A 138 -24.44 6.48 -10.52
CA LYS A 138 -24.66 6.32 -11.97
C LYS A 138 -23.86 5.17 -12.56
N HIS A 139 -22.67 4.92 -12.03
CA HIS A 139 -21.83 3.81 -12.48
C HIS A 139 -22.37 2.46 -12.00
N VAL A 140 -22.86 2.40 -10.76
CA VAL A 140 -23.41 1.17 -10.17
C VAL A 140 -24.82 0.86 -10.69
N TYR A 141 -25.64 1.90 -10.89
CA TYR A 141 -27.03 1.82 -11.33
C TYR A 141 -27.18 2.49 -12.71
N SER A 142 -26.58 1.88 -13.74
CA SER A 142 -26.52 2.45 -15.11
C SER A 142 -27.89 2.77 -15.71
N GLU A 143 -28.92 2.03 -15.31
CA GLU A 143 -30.30 2.18 -15.83
C GLU A 143 -31.16 3.15 -15.02
N ALA A 144 -30.67 3.67 -13.89
CA ALA A 144 -31.46 4.54 -13.02
C ALA A 144 -31.56 5.97 -13.59
N LYS A 145 -32.71 6.62 -13.39
CA LYS A 145 -32.95 7.98 -13.88
C LYS A 145 -32.19 9.01 -13.03
N ASP A 146 -31.88 10.16 -13.63
CA ASP A 146 -31.15 11.24 -12.95
C ASP A 146 -31.80 11.71 -11.64
N ASP A 147 -33.13 11.76 -11.59
CA ASP A 147 -33.85 12.14 -10.37
C ASP A 147 -33.80 11.05 -9.29
N GLU A 148 -33.78 9.77 -9.67
CA GLU A 148 -33.61 8.63 -8.77
C GLU A 148 -32.19 8.62 -8.19
N ILE A 149 -31.17 8.82 -9.03
CA ILE A 149 -29.78 8.98 -8.61
C ILE A 149 -29.63 10.16 -7.63
N ARG A 150 -30.28 11.30 -7.90
CA ARG A 150 -30.21 12.47 -7.02
C ARG A 150 -30.82 12.16 -5.65
N ALA A 151 -31.97 11.51 -5.62
CA ALA A 151 -32.64 11.10 -4.38
C ALA A 151 -31.79 10.09 -3.59
N LEU A 152 -31.25 9.07 -4.25
CA LEU A 152 -30.35 8.09 -3.64
C LEU A 152 -29.08 8.73 -3.10
N SER A 153 -28.48 9.68 -3.85
CA SER A 153 -27.28 10.41 -3.40
C SER A 153 -27.55 11.20 -2.13
N GLN A 154 -28.69 11.88 -2.07
CA GLN A 154 -29.09 12.64 -0.88
C GLN A 154 -29.35 11.72 0.31
N GLN A 155 -30.04 10.60 0.11
CA GLN A 155 -30.29 9.60 1.15
C GLN A 155 -28.99 8.99 1.67
N PHE A 156 -28.07 8.63 0.76
CA PHE A 156 -26.76 8.08 1.11
C PHE A 156 -25.95 9.07 1.96
N MET A 157 -25.88 10.34 1.54
CA MET A 157 -25.18 11.38 2.31
C MET A 157 -25.78 11.62 3.70
N GLN A 158 -27.11 11.53 3.84
CA GLN A 158 -27.79 11.62 5.13
C GLN A 158 -27.46 10.44 6.05
N GLN A 159 -27.44 9.22 5.51
CA GLN A 159 -27.11 8.00 6.27
C GLN A 159 -25.65 8.02 6.78
N LEU A 160 -24.74 8.66 6.05
CA LEU A 160 -23.35 8.85 6.45
C LEU A 160 -23.17 9.94 7.53
N GLY A 161 -24.26 10.58 8.00
CA GLY A 161 -24.22 11.55 9.10
C GLY A 161 -23.67 12.92 8.72
N VAL A 162 -23.66 13.28 7.43
CA VAL A 162 -23.17 14.56 6.94
C VAL A 162 -24.21 15.66 7.22
N ASN A 163 -24.26 16.14 8.47
CA ASN A 163 -25.15 17.23 8.86
C ASN A 163 -24.48 18.59 8.55
N GLY A 164 -25.02 19.30 7.56
CA GLY A 164 -24.76 20.73 7.33
C GLY A 164 -23.61 21.11 6.40
N GLN A 165 -22.58 20.27 6.21
CA GLN A 165 -21.44 20.59 5.31
C GLN A 165 -21.51 19.95 3.91
N ASN A 166 -22.44 19.02 3.66
CA ASN A 166 -22.62 18.32 2.36
C ASN A 166 -21.37 17.63 1.78
N LYS A 167 -20.30 17.45 2.57
CA LYS A 167 -19.09 16.74 2.17
C LYS A 167 -18.58 15.85 3.29
N LEU A 168 -18.00 14.73 2.90
CA LEU A 168 -17.48 13.70 3.77
C LEU A 168 -15.96 13.67 3.64
N ASN A 169 -15.26 13.81 4.77
CA ASN A 169 -13.80 13.73 4.82
C ASN A 169 -13.33 12.26 4.91
N MET A 170 -12.01 12.04 4.84
CA MET A 170 -11.42 10.70 4.82
C MET A 170 -11.79 9.87 6.07
N GLN A 171 -11.68 10.44 7.27
CA GLN A 171 -11.98 9.69 8.49
C GLN A 171 -13.46 9.32 8.56
N GLN A 172 -14.34 10.26 8.21
CA GLN A 172 -15.77 10.02 8.12
C GLN A 172 -16.12 8.94 7.10
N PHE A 173 -15.39 8.87 5.97
CA PHE A 173 -15.53 7.79 5.00
C PHE A 173 -15.20 6.43 5.59
N VAL A 174 -14.01 6.31 6.16
CA VAL A 174 -13.50 5.06 6.72
C VAL A 174 -14.45 4.56 7.81
N ASP A 175 -14.79 5.42 8.77
CA ASP A 175 -15.70 5.09 9.88
C ASP A 175 -17.07 4.67 9.38
N ALA A 176 -17.60 5.36 8.35
CA ALA A 176 -18.93 5.07 7.86
C ALA A 176 -18.99 3.76 7.07
N VAL A 177 -17.98 3.45 6.26
CA VAL A 177 -17.89 2.17 5.54
C VAL A 177 -17.76 1.01 6.54
N GLN A 178 -16.87 1.14 7.53
CA GLN A 178 -16.68 0.11 8.56
C GLN A 178 -17.92 -0.09 9.45
N ARG A 179 -18.74 0.94 9.64
CA ARG A 179 -20.02 0.81 10.36
C ARG A 179 -21.11 0.17 9.51
N SER A 180 -21.07 0.38 8.19
CA SER A 180 -22.14 -0.02 7.27
C SER A 180 -21.97 -1.43 6.71
N ILE A 181 -20.73 -1.91 6.61
CA ILE A 181 -20.40 -3.23 6.06
C ILE A 181 -19.87 -4.13 7.19
N PRO A 182 -20.40 -5.36 7.37
CA PRO A 182 -19.87 -6.31 8.35
C PRO A 182 -18.36 -6.56 8.16
N PRO A 183 -17.59 -6.71 9.25
CA PRO A 183 -16.13 -6.84 9.16
C PRO A 183 -15.65 -7.97 8.24
N ASN A 184 -16.31 -9.14 8.28
CA ASN A 184 -15.93 -10.30 7.46
C ASN A 184 -16.17 -10.04 5.96
N GLU A 185 -17.29 -9.39 5.61
CA GLU A 185 -17.58 -9.02 4.22
C GLU A 185 -16.59 -7.97 3.72
N LEU A 186 -16.25 -7.00 4.59
CA LEU A 186 -15.28 -5.97 4.26
C LEU A 186 -13.87 -6.54 4.07
N GLU A 187 -13.48 -7.49 4.92
CA GLU A 187 -12.24 -8.25 4.78
C GLU A 187 -12.20 -9.02 3.46
N GLU A 188 -13.29 -9.71 3.10
CA GLU A 188 -13.38 -10.44 1.83
C GLU A 188 -13.32 -9.51 0.60
N ILE A 189 -14.06 -8.39 0.61
CA ILE A 189 -14.07 -7.41 -0.48
C ILE A 189 -12.70 -6.77 -0.69
N LEU A 190 -11.97 -6.50 0.40
CA LEU A 190 -10.67 -5.84 0.37
C LEU A 190 -9.49 -6.82 0.40
N LYS A 191 -9.77 -8.13 0.39
CA LYS A 191 -8.76 -9.17 0.42
C LYS A 191 -7.95 -9.11 -0.87
N PHE A 192 -6.64 -9.04 -0.70
CA PHE A 192 -5.69 -9.11 -1.79
C PHE A 192 -4.53 -9.96 -1.32
N ASP A 193 -4.34 -11.11 -1.98
CA ASP A 193 -3.20 -11.98 -1.74
C ASP A 193 -2.34 -12.00 -3.00
N ILE A 194 -1.03 -11.71 -2.88
CA ILE A 194 -0.11 -11.85 -4.02
C ILE A 194 -0.14 -13.29 -4.53
N ILE A 195 -0.06 -14.28 -3.64
CA ILE A 195 -0.33 -15.69 -3.93
C ILE A 195 -1.73 -16.05 -3.44
N PRO A 196 -2.71 -16.27 -4.33
CA PRO A 196 -4.05 -16.69 -3.94
C PRO A 196 -4.02 -17.97 -3.09
N THR A 197 -4.83 -17.97 -2.05
CA THR A 197 -4.87 -19.04 -1.05
C THR A 197 -5.15 -20.43 -1.66
N HIS A 198 -6.00 -20.50 -2.70
CA HIS A 198 -6.30 -21.76 -3.38
C HIS A 198 -5.07 -22.44 -4.03
N LEU A 199 -4.08 -21.66 -4.46
CA LEU A 199 -2.84 -22.21 -5.03
C LEU A 199 -1.90 -22.74 -3.95
N LEU A 200 -1.97 -22.18 -2.74
CA LEU A 200 -1.26 -22.69 -1.56
C LEU A 200 -1.86 -24.04 -1.13
N ASP A 201 -3.19 -24.14 -1.17
CA ASP A 201 -3.91 -25.37 -0.86
C ASP A 201 -3.59 -26.48 -1.87
N GLU A 202 -3.59 -26.16 -3.17
CA GLU A 202 -3.19 -27.11 -4.23
C GLU A 202 -1.72 -27.54 -4.10
N ALA A 203 -0.80 -26.61 -3.81
CA ALA A 203 0.62 -26.92 -3.62
C ALA A 203 0.84 -27.85 -2.40
N SER A 204 0.02 -27.72 -1.37
CA SER A 204 0.05 -28.57 -0.16
C SER A 204 -0.42 -30.01 -0.41
N THR A 205 -1.10 -30.26 -1.54
CA THR A 205 -1.56 -31.60 -1.93
C THR A 205 -0.58 -32.34 -2.84
N LEU A 206 0.48 -31.69 -3.33
CA LEU A 206 1.49 -32.30 -4.18
C LEU A 206 2.58 -33.02 -3.35
N PRO A 207 3.09 -34.18 -3.79
CA PRO A 207 4.23 -34.86 -3.15
C PRO A 207 5.44 -33.93 -3.10
N SER A 208 6.06 -33.82 -1.92
CA SER A 208 7.15 -32.89 -1.63
C SER A 208 8.35 -33.06 -2.57
N LEU A 209 8.64 -32.02 -3.36
CA LEU A 209 9.92 -31.83 -4.03
C LEU A 209 10.99 -31.34 -3.01
N PRO A 210 12.30 -31.57 -3.27
CA PRO A 210 13.37 -31.21 -2.34
C PRO A 210 13.33 -29.72 -1.99
N SER A 211 13.40 -29.46 -0.68
CA SER A 211 13.06 -28.22 0.05
C SER A 211 13.93 -26.99 -0.25
N SER A 212 14.56 -26.88 -1.40
CA SER A 212 15.48 -25.78 -1.73
C SER A 212 14.84 -24.66 -2.57
N SER A 213 13.57 -24.79 -2.97
CA SER A 213 12.94 -23.86 -3.92
C SER A 213 11.56 -23.33 -3.49
N THR A 214 11.00 -23.82 -2.38
CA THR A 214 9.66 -23.46 -1.92
C THR A 214 9.74 -22.76 -0.56
N ASN A 215 10.33 -21.56 -0.54
CA ASN A 215 10.03 -20.57 0.51
C ASN A 215 8.70 -19.90 0.14
N ILE A 216 7.63 -20.69 0.14
CA ILE A 216 6.26 -20.18 0.16
C ILE A 216 6.04 -19.78 1.62
N ARG A 217 5.67 -18.53 1.86
CA ARG A 217 5.52 -17.92 3.20
C ARG A 217 4.72 -18.81 4.14
N ASN A 218 5.39 -19.62 4.96
CA ASN A 218 4.85 -20.02 6.24
C ASN A 218 4.99 -18.79 7.13
N VAL A 219 3.86 -18.13 7.41
CA VAL A 219 3.72 -16.86 8.13
C VAL A 219 4.32 -16.90 9.57
N ASN A 220 4.87 -18.03 10.01
CA ASN A 220 5.32 -18.27 11.38
C ASN A 220 6.82 -18.57 11.56
N ASP A 221 7.68 -18.52 10.52
CA ASP A 221 9.10 -18.91 10.70
C ASP A 221 10.11 -18.07 9.89
N TYR A 222 10.05 -16.74 10.03
CA TYR A 222 11.28 -15.94 9.89
C TYR A 222 12.04 -16.07 11.20
N GLY A 223 13.22 -16.67 11.15
CA GLY A 223 14.07 -16.90 12.32
C GLY A 223 14.14 -15.66 13.21
N THR A 224 13.96 -15.87 14.51
CA THR A 224 13.91 -14.85 15.58
C THR A 224 15.07 -13.84 15.59
N ASN A 225 16.12 -14.05 14.80
CA ASN A 225 17.28 -13.18 14.68
C ASN A 225 17.10 -11.95 13.77
N ASP A 226 16.15 -11.97 12.83
CA ASP A 226 15.98 -10.86 11.86
C ASP A 226 14.90 -9.84 12.28
N ARG A 227 14.18 -10.13 13.37
CA ARG A 227 13.17 -9.23 13.92
C ARG A 227 13.81 -8.11 14.74
N VAL A 228 13.31 -6.88 14.61
CA VAL A 228 13.80 -5.75 15.40
C VAL A 228 13.34 -5.86 16.85
N SER A 229 14.29 -5.90 17.78
CA SER A 229 14.00 -6.00 19.22
C SER A 229 13.47 -4.69 19.80
N ASP A 230 12.74 -4.78 20.91
CA ASP A 230 12.24 -3.59 21.64
C ASP A 230 13.36 -2.65 22.08
N GLU A 231 14.51 -3.20 22.45
CA GLU A 231 15.67 -2.42 22.84
C GLU A 231 16.23 -1.64 21.66
N GLN A 232 16.30 -2.25 20.47
CA GLN A 232 16.72 -1.57 19.25
C GLN A 232 15.76 -0.44 18.88
N LEU A 233 14.45 -0.68 18.93
CA LEU A 233 13.45 0.37 18.67
C LEU A 233 13.56 1.53 19.66
N ARG A 234 13.74 1.23 20.95
CA ARG A 234 13.93 2.24 22.01
C ARG A 234 15.20 3.07 21.79
N GLN A 235 16.31 2.42 21.43
CA GLN A 235 17.56 3.12 21.14
C GLN A 235 17.44 4.03 19.92
N ILE A 236 16.80 3.55 18.85
CA ILE A 236 16.53 4.33 17.64
C ILE A 236 15.63 5.52 17.98
N ALA A 237 14.49 5.32 18.66
CA ALA A 237 13.59 6.41 19.04
C ALA A 237 14.29 7.51 19.85
N ASN A 238 15.13 7.13 20.82
CA ASN A 238 15.89 8.07 21.65
C ASN A 238 16.94 8.88 20.87
N GLN A 239 17.50 8.33 19.79
CA GLN A 239 18.50 9.03 18.98
C GLN A 239 17.85 9.88 17.87
N VAL A 240 16.82 9.35 17.22
CA VAL A 240 16.07 10.04 16.15
C VAL A 240 15.32 11.26 16.71
N SER A 241 14.77 11.18 17.92
CA SER A 241 14.07 12.29 18.59
C SER A 241 14.89 13.57 18.76
N ARG A 242 16.23 13.48 18.69
CA ARG A 242 17.14 14.63 18.76
C ARG A 242 17.33 15.35 17.42
N LYS A 243 16.78 14.78 16.35
CA LYS A 243 16.83 15.28 14.97
C LYS A 243 15.40 15.38 14.41
N ASN A 244 15.28 15.54 13.09
CA ASN A 244 14.00 15.60 12.39
C ASN A 244 13.33 14.21 12.25
N TRP A 245 12.83 13.68 13.37
CA TRP A 245 12.17 12.38 13.46
C TRP A 245 10.87 12.28 12.63
N THR A 246 10.21 13.40 12.36
CA THR A 246 9.00 13.46 11.52
C THR A 246 9.25 12.86 10.13
N ARG A 247 10.45 13.05 9.58
CA ARG A 247 10.82 12.47 8.27
C ARG A 247 10.84 10.94 8.31
N LEU A 248 11.36 10.36 9.38
CA LEU A 248 11.35 8.91 9.57
C LEU A 248 9.92 8.39 9.72
N ALA A 249 9.08 9.07 10.50
CA ALA A 249 7.67 8.70 10.63
C ALA A 249 6.92 8.69 9.29
N LEU A 250 7.12 9.71 8.44
CA LEU A 250 6.55 9.74 7.10
C LEU A 250 7.05 8.59 6.21
N THR A 251 8.35 8.28 6.31
CA THR A 251 9.01 7.20 5.55
C THR A 251 8.55 5.80 5.99
N LEU A 252 8.19 5.64 7.26
CA LEU A 252 7.54 4.44 7.79
C LEU A 252 6.08 4.29 7.34
N GLY A 253 5.54 5.25 6.59
CA GLY A 253 4.20 5.20 6.02
C GLY A 253 3.11 5.87 6.86
N PHE A 254 3.45 6.59 7.93
CA PHE A 254 2.47 7.35 8.72
C PHE A 254 2.11 8.67 8.03
N LEU A 255 0.85 9.08 8.11
CA LEU A 255 0.41 10.37 7.56
C LEU A 255 0.70 11.51 8.56
N GLU A 256 0.81 12.74 8.06
CA GLU A 256 1.01 13.93 8.91
C GLU A 256 -0.06 14.05 10.01
N TYR A 257 -1.31 13.70 9.69
CA TYR A 257 -2.39 13.70 10.67
C TYR A 257 -2.19 12.65 11.77
N ASP A 258 -1.73 11.44 11.43
CA ASP A 258 -1.43 10.40 12.41
C ASP A 258 -0.32 10.89 13.34
N ILE A 259 0.74 11.46 12.77
CA ILE A 259 1.88 12.01 13.53
C ILE A 259 1.41 13.06 14.54
N GLU A 260 0.54 13.99 14.14
CA GLU A 260 -0.01 15.00 15.06
C GLU A 260 -0.89 14.38 16.16
N ALA A 261 -1.69 13.36 15.83
CA ALA A 261 -2.49 12.65 16.83
C ALA A 261 -1.61 11.94 17.89
N TYR A 262 -0.51 11.29 17.45
CA TYR A 262 0.44 10.65 18.36
C TYR A 262 1.26 11.65 19.17
N LYS A 263 1.61 12.82 18.60
CA LYS A 263 2.24 13.92 19.37
C LYS A 263 1.36 14.37 20.52
N ILE A 264 0.08 14.64 20.26
CA ILE A 264 -0.86 15.08 21.29
C ILE A 264 -1.00 14.02 22.39
N ARG A 265 -1.14 12.74 21.99
CA ARG A 265 -1.25 11.61 22.93
C ARG A 265 -0.05 11.48 23.86
N ASN A 266 1.15 11.72 23.32
CA ASN A 266 2.41 11.59 24.06
C ASN A 266 2.90 12.91 24.66
N ASN A 267 2.00 13.87 24.91
CA ASN A 267 2.34 15.18 25.50
C ASN A 267 3.45 15.93 24.74
N ASN A 268 3.48 15.77 23.41
CA ASN A 268 4.51 16.29 22.51
C ASN A 268 5.94 15.82 22.82
N ASP A 269 6.13 14.68 23.49
CA ASP A 269 7.44 14.06 23.66
C ASP A 269 7.88 13.35 22.37
N PRO A 270 8.91 13.84 21.66
CA PRO A 270 9.39 13.25 20.42
C PRO A 270 9.87 11.80 20.55
N SER A 271 10.49 11.44 21.69
CA SER A 271 11.03 10.09 21.88
C SER A 271 9.91 9.08 22.13
N ALA A 272 8.98 9.40 23.02
CA ALA A 272 7.80 8.58 23.26
C ALA A 272 6.94 8.44 21.99
N THR A 273 6.73 9.54 21.25
CA THR A 273 5.99 9.54 19.99
C THR A 273 6.64 8.63 18.95
N MET A 274 7.95 8.78 18.73
CA MET A 274 8.66 7.96 17.75
C MET A 274 8.69 6.48 18.15
N LEU A 275 8.82 6.18 19.45
CA LEU A 275 8.79 4.81 19.95
C LEU A 275 7.42 4.15 19.72
N GLU A 276 6.33 4.85 20.01
CA GLU A 276 4.97 4.35 19.74
C GLU A 276 4.77 4.11 18.23
N LEU A 277 5.22 5.03 17.37
CA LEU A 277 5.17 4.87 15.91
C LEU A 277 6.01 3.68 15.42
N LEU A 278 7.19 3.44 15.99
CA LEU A 278 8.03 2.29 15.64
C LEU A 278 7.40 0.96 16.09
N HIS A 279 6.75 0.92 17.25
CA HIS A 279 5.98 -0.24 17.68
C HIS A 279 4.79 -0.49 16.76
N MET A 280 4.04 0.56 16.43
CA MET A 280 2.92 0.49 15.48
C MET A 280 3.39 0.00 14.11
N TRP A 281 4.50 0.52 13.60
CA TRP A 281 5.10 0.05 12.36
C TRP A 281 5.44 -1.44 12.42
N ARG A 282 6.08 -1.89 13.52
CA ARG A 282 6.43 -3.31 13.69
C ARG A 282 5.20 -4.20 13.82
N GLU A 283 4.13 -3.72 14.45
CA GLU A 283 2.85 -4.42 14.55
C GLU A 283 2.14 -4.48 13.20
N GLN A 284 2.14 -3.38 12.44
CA GLN A 284 1.56 -3.28 11.10
C GLN A 284 2.25 -4.20 10.09
N GLU A 285 3.58 -4.20 10.09
CA GLU A 285 4.39 -5.00 9.18
C GLU A 285 4.52 -6.46 9.65
N GLY A 286 4.22 -6.75 10.92
CA GLY A 286 4.21 -8.10 11.48
C GLY A 286 5.55 -8.83 11.30
N SER A 287 5.54 -9.90 10.50
CA SER A 287 6.75 -10.68 10.17
C SER A 287 7.69 -9.96 9.18
N LEU A 288 7.23 -8.92 8.49
CA LEU A 288 8.01 -8.11 7.55
C LEU A 288 8.78 -6.97 8.22
N ALA A 289 8.55 -6.75 9.53
CA ALA A 289 9.24 -5.74 10.33
C ALA A 289 10.68 -6.16 10.68
N THR A 290 11.50 -6.37 9.64
CA THR A 290 12.87 -6.87 9.76
C THR A 290 13.86 -5.76 10.03
N LYS A 291 15.03 -6.14 10.56
CA LYS A 291 16.18 -5.24 10.75
C LYS A 291 16.62 -4.61 9.43
N ASN A 292 16.67 -5.38 8.35
CA ASN A 292 17.01 -4.86 7.03
C ASN A 292 16.01 -3.81 6.57
N ARG A 293 14.70 -4.05 6.73
CA ARG A 293 13.68 -3.08 6.32
C ARG A 293 13.76 -1.78 7.13
N LEU A 294 13.96 -1.87 8.45
CA LEU A 294 14.15 -0.68 9.27
C LEU A 294 15.44 0.08 8.93
N LYS A 295 16.51 -0.63 8.57
CA LYS A 295 17.76 -0.04 8.08
C LYS A 295 17.51 0.83 6.84
N LEU A 296 16.74 0.34 5.88
CA LEU A 296 16.41 1.09 4.66
C LEU A 296 15.68 2.40 5.00
N TYR A 297 14.69 2.35 5.89
CA TYR A 297 13.97 3.55 6.33
C TYR A 297 14.87 4.56 7.06
N LEU A 298 15.83 4.08 7.85
CA LEU A 298 16.81 4.94 8.51
C LEU A 298 17.74 5.61 7.50
N GLU A 299 18.22 4.88 6.49
CA GLU A 299 19.09 5.43 5.44
C GLU A 299 18.36 6.51 4.62
N ASP A 300 17.12 6.24 4.17
CA ASP A 300 16.31 7.20 3.39
C ASP A 300 15.94 8.47 4.19
N SER A 301 15.82 8.32 5.50
CA SER A 301 15.57 9.42 6.43
C SER A 301 16.84 10.14 6.91
N GLU A 302 18.00 9.84 6.31
CA GLU A 302 19.32 10.43 6.62
C GLU A 302 19.85 10.10 8.03
N PHE A 303 19.43 8.96 8.59
CA PHE A 303 19.89 8.39 9.87
C PHE A 303 20.89 7.24 9.69
N HIS A 304 21.83 7.38 8.75
CA HIS A 304 22.85 6.38 8.44
C HIS A 304 23.66 5.94 9.67
N GLU A 305 23.87 6.85 10.63
CA GLU A 305 24.60 6.57 11.86
C GLU A 305 23.88 5.60 12.81
N LEU A 306 22.57 5.37 12.63
CA LEU A 306 21.76 4.51 13.47
C LEU A 306 21.63 3.09 12.93
N VAL A 307 21.97 2.88 11.66
CA VAL A 307 22.01 1.56 11.00
C VAL A 307 22.82 0.53 11.80
N PRO A 308 23.99 0.85 12.38
CA PRO A 308 24.75 -0.13 13.17
C PRO A 308 24.03 -0.67 14.40
N LEU A 309 22.98 0.02 14.90
CA LEU A 309 22.17 -0.45 16.03
C LEU A 309 21.30 -1.66 15.67
N LEU A 310 21.15 -1.95 14.38
CA LEU A 310 20.33 -3.05 13.88
C LEU A 310 21.12 -4.36 13.67
N ASN A 311 22.45 -4.32 13.76
CA ASN A 311 23.33 -5.48 13.61
C ASN A 311 23.32 -6.40 14.83
#